data_AF-A0A1Q9B1G8-F1
#
_entry.id   AF-A0A1Q9B1G8-F1
#
_cell.length_a   1.000
_cell.length_b   1.000
_cell.length_c   1.000
_cell.angle_alpha   90.00
_cell.angle_beta   90.00
_cell.angle_gamma   90.00
#
_symmetry.space_group_name_H-M   'P 1'
#
loop_
_entity.id
_entity.type
_entity.pdbx_description
1 polymer ?
#
loop_
_entity_poly.entity_id
_entity_poly.type
_entity_poly.pdbx_seq_one_letter_code
_entity_poly.pdbx_strand_id
1 'polypeptide(L)' 'MLLHAGLARLRLPPAQFWGLTPIELAAALGAFAPRLRHLGQRDLAQLMAAYPDQDADERVARYAARPGDAR' A
#
# COMPACT_ATOMS: atom_id res chain seq x y z
N MET A 1 -4.33 -17.65 -4.85
CA MET A 1 -3.64 -16.36 -5.04
C MET A 1 -3.93 -15.73 -6.42
N LEU A 2 -4.01 -16.49 -7.52
CA LEU A 2 -4.32 -15.95 -8.86
C LEU A 2 -5.76 -15.39 -8.99
N LEU A 3 -6.76 -16.09 -8.43
CA LEU A 3 -8.16 -15.64 -8.45
C LEU A 3 -8.38 -14.33 -7.68
N HIS A 4 -7.64 -14.11 -6.58
CA HIS A 4 -7.73 -12.87 -5.82
C HIS A 4 -7.13 -11.69 -6.62
N ALA A 5 -6.00 -11.92 -7.29
CA ALA A 5 -5.38 -10.89 -8.13
C ALA A 5 -6.28 -10.51 -9.33
N GLY A 6 -6.94 -11.48 -9.97
CA GLY A 6 -7.86 -11.23 -11.08
C GLY A 6 -9.21 -10.65 -10.70
N LEU A 7 -9.89 -11.24 -9.70
CA LEU A 7 -11.27 -10.86 -9.36
C LEU A 7 -11.34 -9.71 -8.34
N ALA A 8 -10.38 -9.60 -7.43
CA ALA A 8 -10.39 -8.55 -6.39
C ALA A 8 -9.58 -7.31 -6.79
N ARG A 9 -8.45 -7.46 -7.48
CA ARG A 9 -7.57 -6.32 -7.84
C ARG A 9 -7.88 -5.74 -9.22
N LEU A 10 -8.23 -6.57 -10.20
CA LEU A 10 -8.58 -6.14 -11.56
C LEU A 10 -10.09 -5.97 -11.79
N ARG A 11 -10.94 -6.57 -10.93
CA ARG A 11 -12.42 -6.54 -11.02
C ARG A 11 -12.97 -6.95 -12.40
N LEU A 12 -12.26 -7.83 -13.11
CA LEU A 12 -12.68 -8.31 -14.42
C LEU A 12 -13.85 -9.29 -14.31
N PRO A 13 -14.83 -9.26 -15.24
CA PRO A 13 -15.78 -10.33 -15.43
C PRO A 13 -15.06 -11.67 -15.64
N PRO A 14 -15.56 -12.79 -15.07
CA PRO A 14 -14.88 -14.08 -15.14
C PRO A 14 -14.55 -14.55 -16.57
N ALA A 15 -15.44 -14.28 -17.54
CA ALA A 15 -15.23 -14.65 -18.94
C ALA A 15 -14.06 -13.89 -19.59
N GLN A 16 -13.90 -12.60 -19.27
CA GLN A 16 -12.77 -11.82 -19.75
C GLN A 16 -11.47 -12.27 -19.11
N PHE A 17 -11.49 -12.62 -17.82
CA PHE A 17 -10.31 -13.14 -17.14
C PHE A 17 -9.77 -14.44 -17.78
N TRP A 18 -10.65 -15.38 -18.12
CA TRP A 18 -10.25 -16.63 -18.78
C TRP A 18 -9.90 -16.49 -20.26
N GLY A 19 -10.28 -15.38 -20.90
CA GLY A 19 -9.88 -15.05 -22.26
C GLY A 19 -8.51 -14.39 -22.39
N LEU A 20 -7.91 -13.95 -21.28
CA LEU A 20 -6.59 -13.31 -21.30
C LEU A 20 -5.48 -14.33 -21.59
N THR A 21 -4.55 -13.92 -22.45
CA THR A 21 -3.28 -14.62 -22.61
C THR A 21 -2.38 -14.38 -21.38
N PRO A 22 -1.40 -15.26 -21.10
CA PRO A 22 -0.50 -15.11 -19.95
C PRO A 22 0.24 -13.76 -19.91
N ILE A 23 0.57 -13.20 -21.09
CA ILE A 23 1.26 -11.91 -21.19
C ILE A 23 0.34 -10.73 -20.88
N GLU A 24 -0.92 -10.80 -21.32
CA GLU A 24 -1.93 -9.78 -21.00
C GLU A 24 -2.29 -9.80 -19.52
N LEU A 25 -2.34 -11.01 -18.91
CA LEU A 25 -2.51 -11.14 -17.47
C LEU A 25 -1.33 -10.52 -16.70
N ALA A 26 -0.09 -10.78 -17.12
CA ALA A 26 1.09 -10.16 -16.51
C ALA A 26 1.06 -8.63 -16.63
N ALA A 27 0.67 -8.10 -17.79
CA ALA A 27 0.51 -6.66 -18.00
C ALA A 27 -0.58 -6.05 -17.11
N ALA A 28 -1.76 -6.68 -17.04
CA ALA A 28 -2.87 -6.25 -16.20
C ALA A 28 -2.51 -6.25 -14.70
N LEU A 29 -1.65 -7.18 -14.27
CA LEU A 29 -1.14 -7.24 -12.89
C LEU A 29 -0.01 -6.23 -12.61
N GLY A 30 0.39 -5.42 -13.59
CA GLY A 30 1.45 -4.44 -13.45
C GLY A 30 2.86 -5.04 -13.44
N ALA A 31 3.06 -6.24 -13.99
CA ALA A 31 4.37 -6.89 -14.05
C ALA A 31 5.40 -6.09 -14.89
N PHE A 32 4.91 -5.25 -15.80
CA PHE A 32 5.73 -4.35 -16.63
C PHE A 32 5.75 -2.91 -16.12
N ALA A 33 5.06 -2.61 -15.02
CA ALA A 33 5.15 -1.29 -14.42
C ALA A 33 6.59 -1.05 -13.92
N PRO A 34 7.17 0.13 -14.15
CA PRO A 34 8.47 0.46 -13.57
C PRO A 34 8.37 0.26 -12.05
N ARG A 35 9.35 -0.44 -11.50
CA ARG A 35 9.40 -0.75 -10.07
C ARG A 35 9.57 0.58 -9.32
N LEU A 36 8.46 1.18 -8.89
CA LEU A 36 8.48 2.38 -8.08
C LEU A 36 9.30 2.05 -6.82
N ARG A 37 10.30 2.86 -6.51
CA ARG A 37 10.98 2.77 -5.22
C ARG A 37 9.91 3.01 -4.17
N HIS A 38 9.55 1.97 -3.43
CA HIS A 38 8.69 2.12 -2.28
C HIS A 38 9.38 3.04 -1.28
N LEU A 39 8.63 4.03 -0.76
CA LEU A 39 9.11 4.92 0.29
C LEU A 39 9.53 4.04 1.49
N GLY A 40 10.83 3.98 1.75
CA GLY A 40 11.36 3.22 2.87
C GLY A 40 11.14 3.95 4.18
N GLN A 41 11.36 3.26 5.30
CA GLN A 41 11.31 3.86 6.63
C GLN A 41 12.25 5.08 6.75
N ARG A 42 13.43 5.01 6.10
CA ARG A 42 14.39 6.12 6.05
C ARG A 42 13.85 7.34 5.30
N ASP A 43 13.22 7.11 4.15
CA ASP A 43 12.65 8.18 3.33
C ASP A 43 11.47 8.84 4.07
N LEU A 44 10.66 8.05 4.77
CA LEU A 44 9.60 8.55 5.64
C LEU A 44 10.17 9.38 6.81
N ALA A 45 11.22 8.90 7.48
CA ALA A 45 11.86 9.63 8.56
C ALA A 45 12.43 10.98 8.08
N GLN A 46 13.01 11.01 6.87
CA GLN A 46 13.50 12.24 6.26
C GLN A 46 12.35 13.24 5.99
N LEU A 47 11.20 12.76 5.51
CA LEU A 47 10.01 13.60 5.30
C LEU A 47 9.47 14.16 6.61
N MET A 48 9.39 13.34 7.66
CA MET A 48 8.95 13.79 8.99
C MET A 48 9.87 14.87 9.57
N ALA A 49 11.18 14.74 9.36
CA ALA A 49 12.15 15.75 9.79
C ALA A 49 12.05 17.04 8.96
N ALA A 50 11.77 16.94 7.66
CA ALA A 50 11.64 18.09 6.77
C ALA A 50 10.34 18.88 7.00
N TYR A 51 9.27 18.21 7.42
CA TYR A 51 7.96 18.80 7.66
C TYR A 51 7.44 18.43 9.05
N PRO A 52 7.95 19.07 10.12
CA PRO A 52 7.48 18.81 11.47
C PRO A 52 6.06 19.36 11.66
N ASP A 53 5.14 18.50 12.09
CA ASP A 53 3.80 18.92 12.53
C ASP A 53 3.93 19.78 13.80
N GLN A 54 3.24 20.92 13.86
CA GLN A 54 3.36 21.88 14.97
C GLN A 54 2.90 21.32 16.34
N ASP A 55 1.98 20.35 16.34
CA ASP A 55 1.40 19.75 17.55
C ASP A 55 1.70 18.23 17.67
N ALA A 56 2.74 17.74 16.98
CA ALA A 56 3.09 16.32 16.96
C ALA A 56 3.27 15.74 18.38
N ASP A 57 4.02 16.47 19.21
CA ASP A 57 4.39 16.01 20.55
C ASP A 57 3.17 15.95 21.49
N GLU A 58 2.24 16.90 21.38
CA GLU A 58 1.00 16.89 22.17
C GLU A 58 0.09 15.72 21.76
N ARG A 59 0.01 15.44 20.45
CA ARG A 59 -0.77 14.30 19.94
C ARG A 59 -0.18 12.95 20.35
N VAL A 60 1.15 12.81 20.31
CA VAL A 60 1.84 11.59 20.75
C VAL A 60 1.67 11.39 22.25
N ALA A 61 1.83 12.45 23.06
CA ALA A 61 1.58 12.40 24.49
C ALA A 61 0.13 11.98 24.81
N ARG A 62 -0.85 12.51 24.04
CA ARG A 62 -2.27 12.14 24.17
C ARG A 62 -2.54 10.68 23.79
N TYR A 63 -1.82 10.12 22.82
CA TYR A 63 -1.93 8.70 22.46
C TYR A 63 -1.32 7.80 23.53
N ALA A 64 -0.11 8.13 24.02
CA ALA A 64 0.56 7.37 25.08
C ALA A 64 -0.18 7.43 26.42
N ALA A 65 -0.88 8.52 26.70
CA ALA A 65 -1.71 8.68 27.91
C ALA A 65 -3.08 8.01 27.81
N ARG A 66 -3.44 7.36 26.69
CA ARG A 66 -4.69 6.62 26.56
C ARG A 66 -4.58 5.28 27.31
N PRO A 67 -5.29 5.08 28.44
CA PRO A 67 -5.25 3.80 29.15
C PRO A 67 -6.07 2.79 28.34
N GLY A 68 -5.40 1.88 27.63
CA GLY A 68 -6.11 0.86 26.83
C GLY A 68 -5.25 -0.14 26.04
N ASP A 69 -3.98 0.17 25.73
CA ASP A 69 -3.18 -0.68 24.82
C ASP A 69 -2.19 -1.62 25.55
N ALA A 70 -2.44 -1.95 26.82
CA ALA A 70 -1.79 -3.06 27.50
C ALA A 70 -2.70 -4.30 27.43
N ARG A 71 -2.53 -5.10 26.37
CA ARG A 71 -2.98 -6.49 26.31
C ARG A 71 -1.80 -7.41 26.05
#